data_AF-A0A671LD99-F1
#
_entry.id   AF-A0A671LD99-F1
#
_cell.length_a   1.000
_cell.length_b   1.000
_cell.length_c   1.000
_cell.angle_alpha   90.00
_cell.angle_beta   90.00
_cell.angle_gamma   90.00
#
_symmetry.space_group_name_H-M   'P 1'
#
loop_
_entity.id
_entity.type
_entity.pdbx_description
1 polymer ?
#
loop_
_entity_poly.entity_id
_entity_poly.type
_entity_poly.pdbx_seq_one_letter_code
_entity_poly.pdbx_strand_id
1 'polypeptide(L)'
;MASCSRLPLHPFLFSASVRLACNRNVQVEASTAKSLYPPILPSRTAKSKAAKRRVVTEVFEQLRSCTAQEKIRALTRVQRKKYVIYPRTFALNADKWYQYYTKTAFLNRLPEKYESAPVVDESVLSEVRSVVCNSILQEHWHAKKGRTFIQKEQEQLVTPFLRNALCGLKNLLAKENPVLSLSSLAFDPQVNYYWLRGERTIPEGHRRGRIEPMRFQIDDKPHSQIRIPQQLPEFVPLEAEISAEVPVITLAPDLLPLFKRQYDNNIFIGWCVPIYIILFY
;
A
#
# COMPACT_ATOMS: atom_id res chain seq x y z
N MET A 1 -20.31 -95.67 11.93
CA MET A 1 -20.68 -95.17 10.59
C MET A 1 -19.43 -94.82 9.82
N ALA A 2 -19.52 -94.89 8.49
CA ALA A 2 -18.46 -95.18 7.53
C ALA A 2 -17.40 -94.08 7.27
N SER A 3 -16.31 -94.54 6.67
CA SER A 3 -15.10 -93.89 6.16
C SER A 3 -15.30 -92.87 5.01
N CYS A 4 -14.35 -91.92 4.86
CA CYS A 4 -13.68 -91.48 3.60
C CYS A 4 -12.77 -90.28 3.93
N SER A 5 -11.44 -90.32 3.77
CA SER A 5 -10.60 -90.34 2.56
C SER A 5 -10.28 -88.94 1.99
N ARG A 6 -8.98 -88.58 1.91
CA ARG A 6 -8.19 -88.28 0.68
C ARG A 6 -6.98 -87.35 0.91
N LEU A 7 -5.99 -87.61 0.07
CA LEU A 7 -4.58 -87.23 -0.01
C LEU A 7 -4.32 -85.75 -0.38
N PRO A 8 -3.07 -85.25 -0.26
CA PRO A 8 -2.73 -83.84 -0.43
C PRO A 8 -2.72 -83.44 -1.91
N LEU A 9 -3.18 -82.21 -2.19
CA LEU A 9 -3.10 -81.61 -3.52
C LEU A 9 -1.73 -80.97 -3.74
N HIS A 10 -1.14 -81.33 -4.88
CA HIS A 10 0.10 -80.82 -5.46
C HIS A 10 -0.15 -79.47 -6.20
N PRO A 11 0.83 -78.87 -6.91
CA PRO A 11 1.16 -77.45 -6.87
C PRO A 11 0.68 -76.65 -8.11
N PHE A 12 1.19 -75.43 -8.27
CA PHE A 12 0.94 -74.43 -9.35
C PHE A 12 -0.36 -73.63 -9.12
N LEU A 13 -0.33 -72.29 -9.02
CA LEU A 13 0.02 -71.36 -10.08
C LEU A 13 0.68 -70.08 -9.52
N PHE A 14 1.89 -69.79 -9.99
CA PHE A 14 2.49 -68.46 -9.91
C PHE A 14 1.63 -67.49 -10.73
N SER A 15 1.07 -66.46 -10.11
CA SER A 15 0.49 -65.36 -10.86
C SER A 15 1.61 -64.54 -11.50
N ALA A 16 1.52 -64.37 -12.81
CA ALA A 16 2.41 -63.52 -13.58
C ALA A 16 2.23 -62.07 -13.13
N SER A 17 3.21 -61.54 -12.40
CA SER A 17 3.38 -60.10 -12.26
C SER A 17 4.10 -59.59 -13.52
N VAL A 18 3.38 -58.85 -14.35
CA VAL A 18 3.94 -58.10 -15.47
C VAL A 18 4.91 -57.07 -14.89
N ARG A 19 6.22 -57.38 -14.93
CA ARG A 19 7.26 -56.40 -14.68
C ARG A 19 7.27 -55.46 -15.89
N LEU A 20 6.82 -54.23 -15.70
CA LEU A 20 7.10 -53.14 -16.62
C LEU A 20 8.62 -52.93 -16.65
N ALA A 21 9.26 -53.58 -17.62
CA ALA A 21 10.65 -53.32 -17.94
C ALA A 21 10.74 -51.93 -18.56
N CYS A 22 11.17 -50.94 -17.76
CA CYS A 22 11.62 -49.67 -18.29
C CYS A 22 12.89 -49.91 -19.11
N ASN A 23 12.73 -50.08 -20.42
CA ASN A 23 13.86 -50.05 -21.35
C ASN A 23 14.44 -48.63 -21.33
N ARG A 24 15.58 -48.46 -20.65
CA ARG A 24 16.45 -47.30 -20.83
C ARG A 24 17.08 -47.44 -22.21
N ASN A 25 16.61 -46.62 -23.16
CA ASN A 25 17.33 -46.40 -24.41
C ASN A 25 18.67 -45.75 -24.09
N VAL A 26 19.71 -46.56 -24.03
CA VAL A 26 21.10 -46.12 -23.90
C VAL A 26 21.64 -45.93 -25.32
N GLN A 27 22.04 -44.69 -25.61
CA GLN A 27 22.84 -44.24 -26.75
C GLN A 27 22.11 -44.08 -28.10
N VAL A 28 21.54 -42.89 -28.28
CA VAL A 28 21.42 -42.24 -29.60
C VAL A 28 22.56 -41.23 -29.70
N GLU A 29 23.25 -41.21 -30.84
CA GLU A 29 24.39 -40.33 -31.15
C GLU A 29 24.13 -38.87 -30.76
N ALA A 30 25.02 -38.35 -29.91
CA ALA A 30 25.02 -36.96 -29.47
C ALA A 30 25.49 -36.06 -30.62
N SER A 31 24.54 -35.62 -31.44
CA SER A 31 24.69 -34.37 -32.19
C SER A 31 25.11 -33.26 -31.22
N THR A 32 25.84 -32.26 -31.73
CA THR A 32 26.41 -31.10 -31.00
C THR A 32 25.34 -30.18 -30.38
N ALA A 33 24.45 -30.74 -29.57
CA ALA A 33 23.40 -30.05 -28.87
C ALA A 33 24.00 -29.43 -27.61
N LYS A 34 23.92 -28.09 -27.51
CA LYS A 34 24.26 -27.37 -26.29
C LYS A 34 23.48 -28.02 -25.13
N SER A 35 24.18 -28.41 -24.07
CA SER A 35 23.55 -29.02 -22.91
C SER A 35 22.52 -28.06 -22.30
N LEU A 36 21.25 -28.46 -22.32
CA LEU A 36 20.16 -27.71 -21.72
C LEU A 36 19.94 -28.22 -20.29
N TYR A 37 20.68 -27.64 -19.34
CA TYR A 37 20.48 -27.93 -17.92
C TYR A 37 19.17 -27.31 -17.42
N PRO A 38 18.49 -27.97 -16.46
CA PRO A 38 17.31 -27.38 -15.84
C PRO A 38 17.69 -26.14 -15.03
N PRO A 39 16.77 -25.18 -14.88
CA PRO A 39 17.01 -23.98 -14.10
C PRO A 39 17.18 -24.33 -12.61
N ILE A 40 18.17 -23.70 -11.97
CA ILE A 40 18.48 -23.90 -10.54
C ILE A 40 17.41 -23.17 -9.72
N LEU A 41 16.30 -23.86 -9.45
CA LEU A 41 15.17 -23.33 -8.69
C LEU A 41 14.83 -24.25 -7.51
N PRO A 42 14.45 -23.70 -6.35
CA PRO A 42 13.99 -24.51 -5.22
C PRO A 42 12.67 -25.19 -5.57
N SER A 43 12.38 -26.35 -4.97
CA SER A 43 11.09 -27.03 -5.15
C SER A 43 9.89 -26.15 -4.76
N ARG A 44 8.78 -26.22 -5.50
CA ARG A 44 7.56 -25.41 -5.23
C ARG A 44 6.73 -25.90 -4.04
N THR A 45 6.62 -27.21 -3.84
CA THR A 45 5.67 -27.83 -2.89
C THR A 45 6.28 -28.23 -1.53
N ALA A 46 7.60 -28.14 -1.37
CA ALA A 46 8.25 -28.53 -0.13
C ALA A 46 7.91 -27.59 1.04
N LYS A 47 7.92 -28.14 2.27
CA LYS A 47 7.75 -27.36 3.51
C LYS A 47 9.07 -26.67 3.91
N SER A 48 9.60 -25.78 3.06
CA SER A 48 10.87 -25.07 3.29
C SER A 48 10.74 -23.54 3.10
N LYS A 49 11.71 -22.78 3.64
CA LYS A 49 11.77 -21.31 3.45
C LYS A 49 11.95 -20.94 1.97
N ALA A 50 12.79 -21.70 1.26
CA ALA A 50 13.07 -21.46 -0.16
C ALA A 50 11.83 -21.72 -1.05
N ALA A 51 11.08 -22.80 -0.77
CA ALA A 51 9.82 -23.08 -1.46
C ALA A 51 8.80 -21.95 -1.25
N LYS A 52 8.66 -21.46 -0.01
CA LYS A 52 7.76 -20.33 0.30
C LYS A 52 8.15 -19.06 -0.46
N ARG A 53 9.45 -18.74 -0.56
CA ARG A 53 9.94 -17.59 -1.33
C ARG A 53 9.61 -17.74 -2.81
N ARG A 54 9.82 -18.92 -3.39
CA ARG A 54 9.47 -19.21 -4.79
C ARG A 54 7.98 -19.03 -5.08
N VAL A 55 7.10 -19.52 -4.20
CA VAL A 55 5.65 -19.31 -4.37
C VAL A 55 5.31 -17.82 -4.35
N VAL A 56 5.94 -17.04 -3.48
CA VAL A 56 5.73 -15.59 -3.41
C VAL A 56 6.21 -14.89 -4.70
N THR A 57 7.40 -15.24 -5.22
CA THR A 57 7.92 -14.64 -6.46
C THR A 57 7.05 -14.98 -7.67
N GLU A 58 6.63 -16.23 -7.80
CA GLU A 58 5.74 -16.67 -8.89
C GLU A 58 4.39 -15.93 -8.85
N VAL A 59 3.84 -15.70 -7.64
CA VAL A 59 2.61 -14.88 -7.49
C VAL A 59 2.86 -13.44 -7.92
N PHE A 60 3.98 -12.83 -7.54
CA PHE A 60 4.29 -11.47 -7.97
C PHE A 60 4.54 -11.36 -9.47
N GLU A 61 5.16 -12.36 -10.09
CA GLU A 61 5.32 -12.45 -11.55
C GLU A 61 3.97 -12.49 -12.27
N GLN A 62 3.04 -13.32 -11.78
CA GLN A 62 1.66 -13.35 -12.29
C GLN A 62 0.96 -12.00 -12.13
N LEU A 63 1.18 -11.31 -11.01
CA LEU A 63 0.57 -10.01 -10.77
C LEU A 63 1.13 -8.92 -11.68
N ARG A 64 2.37 -9.00 -12.17
CA ARG A 64 2.96 -7.97 -13.05
C ARG A 64 2.13 -7.77 -14.32
N SER A 65 1.62 -8.85 -14.92
CA SER A 65 0.81 -8.80 -16.14
C SER A 65 -0.65 -8.40 -15.95
N CYS A 66 -1.18 -8.38 -14.72
CA CYS A 66 -2.58 -8.06 -14.45
C CYS A 66 -2.90 -6.56 -14.54
N THR A 67 -4.19 -6.25 -14.68
CA THR A 67 -4.69 -4.86 -14.60
C THR A 67 -4.53 -4.31 -13.18
N ALA A 68 -4.53 -2.97 -13.02
CA ALA A 68 -4.36 -2.37 -11.69
C ALA A 68 -5.47 -2.75 -10.70
N GLN A 69 -6.72 -2.89 -11.17
CA GLN A 69 -7.82 -3.29 -10.30
C GLN A 69 -7.65 -4.72 -9.78
N GLU A 70 -7.24 -5.64 -10.65
CA GLU A 70 -6.93 -7.02 -10.27
C GLU A 70 -5.72 -7.09 -9.33
N LYS A 71 -4.68 -6.29 -9.60
CA LYS A 71 -3.51 -6.13 -8.72
C LYS A 71 -3.95 -5.71 -7.32
N ILE A 72 -4.75 -4.65 -7.21
CA ILE A 72 -5.25 -4.16 -5.93
C ILE A 72 -6.06 -5.25 -5.24
N ARG A 73 -7.04 -5.87 -5.94
CA ARG A 73 -7.87 -6.96 -5.39
C ARG A 73 -7.02 -8.13 -4.88
N ALA A 74 -6.01 -8.56 -5.64
CA ALA A 74 -5.16 -9.68 -5.25
C ALA A 74 -4.27 -9.35 -4.04
N LEU A 75 -3.73 -8.13 -3.98
CA LEU A 75 -2.89 -7.65 -2.87
C LEU A 75 -3.70 -7.45 -1.58
N THR A 76 -4.94 -6.98 -1.68
CA THR A 76 -5.80 -6.71 -0.51
C THR A 76 -6.59 -7.92 -0.03
N ARG A 77 -6.69 -8.99 -0.84
CA ARG A 77 -7.48 -10.21 -0.54
C ARG A 77 -7.17 -10.85 0.81
N VAL A 78 -5.90 -10.92 1.21
CA VAL A 78 -5.49 -11.67 2.41
C VAL A 78 -5.51 -10.76 3.63
N GLN A 79 -6.52 -10.94 4.49
CA GLN A 79 -6.65 -10.20 5.73
C GLN A 79 -5.86 -10.86 6.86
N ARG A 80 -5.02 -10.06 7.52
CA ARG A 80 -4.22 -10.45 8.69
C ARG A 80 -4.18 -9.27 9.65
N LYS A 81 -3.75 -9.52 10.90
CA LYS A 81 -3.47 -8.45 11.85
C LYS A 81 -2.47 -7.45 11.26
N LYS A 82 -2.86 -6.17 11.23
CA LYS A 82 -2.11 -5.03 10.71
C LYS A 82 -2.14 -3.89 11.73
N TYR A 83 -1.10 -3.07 11.74
CA TYR A 83 -1.03 -1.86 12.54
C TYR A 83 -1.85 -0.76 11.89
N VAL A 84 -2.71 -0.11 12.67
CA VAL A 84 -3.48 1.05 12.22
C VAL A 84 -2.72 2.31 12.59
N ILE A 85 -2.25 3.04 11.58
CA ILE A 85 -1.55 4.31 11.74
C ILE A 85 -2.57 5.43 11.64
N TYR A 86 -2.60 6.28 12.67
CA TYR A 86 -3.45 7.47 12.73
C TYR A 86 -2.61 8.72 12.47
N PRO A 87 -2.79 9.43 11.35
CA PRO A 87 -2.02 10.65 11.07
C PRO A 87 -2.16 11.70 12.17
N ARG A 88 -3.38 11.85 12.71
CA ARG A 88 -3.65 12.66 13.91
C ARG A 88 -3.46 11.80 15.15
N THR A 89 -2.24 11.76 15.67
CA THR A 89 -1.88 10.99 16.86
C THR A 89 -1.42 11.90 18.00
N PHE A 90 -1.67 11.47 19.23
CA PHE A 90 -1.18 12.12 20.46
C PHE A 90 0.17 11.56 20.94
N ALA A 91 0.74 10.60 20.21
CA ALA A 91 1.96 9.93 20.62
C ALA A 91 3.19 10.85 20.52
N LEU A 92 4.06 10.78 21.54
CA LEU A 92 5.30 11.55 21.59
C LEU A 92 6.29 11.05 20.52
N ASN A 93 6.93 11.98 19.82
CA ASN A 93 7.92 11.71 18.77
C ASN A 93 7.42 10.74 17.68
N ALA A 94 6.12 10.73 17.38
CA ALA A 94 5.53 9.84 16.38
C ALA A 94 6.07 10.08 14.95
N ASP A 95 6.57 11.28 14.69
CA ASP A 95 7.23 11.70 13.46
C ASP A 95 8.38 10.76 13.08
N LYS A 96 9.30 10.48 14.01
CA LYS A 96 10.45 9.59 13.77
C LYS A 96 10.00 8.16 13.50
N TRP A 97 8.96 7.71 14.19
CA TRP A 97 8.36 6.39 13.94
C TRP A 97 7.72 6.29 12.57
N TYR A 98 7.00 7.31 12.15
CA TYR A 98 6.35 7.31 10.85
C TYR A 98 7.37 7.36 9.73
N GLN A 99 8.41 8.19 9.86
CA GLN A 99 9.55 8.22 8.95
C GLN A 99 10.21 6.83 8.78
N TYR A 100 10.39 6.08 9.87
CA TYR A 100 10.91 4.72 9.80
C TYR A 100 9.96 3.74 9.07
N TYR A 101 8.65 3.84 9.32
CA TYR A 101 7.64 2.97 8.69
C TYR A 101 7.42 3.25 7.20
N THR A 102 7.55 4.51 6.78
CA THR A 102 7.39 4.94 5.38
C THR A 102 8.73 5.02 4.63
N LYS A 103 9.86 4.89 5.33
CA LYS A 103 11.21 5.10 4.78
C LYS A 103 11.34 6.50 4.15
N THR A 104 10.87 7.53 4.86
CA THR A 104 10.93 8.93 4.42
C THR A 104 11.91 9.72 5.28
N ALA A 105 12.66 10.62 4.67
CA ALA A 105 13.51 11.58 5.37
C ALA A 105 12.81 12.95 5.42
N PHE A 106 12.95 13.66 6.54
CA PHE A 106 12.38 14.98 6.73
C PHE A 106 13.43 16.07 6.42
N LEU A 107 13.02 17.10 5.69
CA LEU A 107 13.82 18.28 5.39
C LEU A 107 13.08 19.52 5.90
N ASN A 108 13.81 20.41 6.58
CA ASN A 108 13.23 21.59 7.23
C ASN A 108 12.89 22.72 6.24
N ARG A 109 13.27 22.60 4.96
CA ARG A 109 13.15 23.66 3.94
C ARG A 109 12.18 23.27 2.84
N LEU A 110 11.67 24.29 2.16
CA LEU A 110 10.92 24.11 0.91
C LEU A 110 11.87 23.65 -0.20
N PRO A 111 11.37 22.94 -1.23
CA PRO A 111 12.18 22.60 -2.39
C PRO A 111 12.71 23.86 -3.09
N GLU A 112 13.98 23.83 -3.52
CA GLU A 112 14.69 24.98 -4.12
C GLU A 112 13.93 25.64 -5.28
N LYS A 113 13.20 24.82 -6.07
CA LYS A 113 12.34 25.30 -7.18
C LYS A 113 11.31 26.35 -6.76
N TYR A 114 10.92 26.37 -5.48
CA TYR A 114 9.96 27.33 -4.95
C TYR A 114 10.61 28.50 -4.21
N GLU A 115 11.89 28.40 -3.83
CA GLU A 115 12.61 29.54 -3.25
C GLU A 115 12.84 30.64 -4.29
N SER A 116 12.96 30.26 -5.58
CA SER A 116 13.08 31.18 -6.72
C SER A 116 11.78 31.40 -7.49
N ALA A 117 10.61 31.11 -6.90
CA ALA A 117 9.34 31.24 -7.60
C ALA A 117 9.12 32.69 -8.06
N PRO A 118 8.56 32.92 -9.26
CA PRO A 118 8.30 34.28 -9.75
C PRO A 118 7.37 35.01 -8.78
N VAL A 119 7.69 36.28 -8.52
CA VAL A 119 6.89 37.16 -7.67
C VAL A 119 5.48 37.22 -8.26
N VAL A 120 4.51 36.73 -7.50
CA VAL A 120 3.08 36.83 -7.85
C VAL A 120 2.73 38.32 -7.91
N ASP A 121 1.95 38.72 -8.92
CA ASP A 121 1.49 40.09 -9.06
C ASP A 121 0.81 40.59 -7.77
N GLU A 122 1.20 41.76 -7.29
CA GLU A 122 0.69 42.32 -6.03
C GLU A 122 -0.84 42.54 -6.08
N SER A 123 -1.41 42.73 -7.27
CA SER A 123 -2.86 42.77 -7.50
C SER A 123 -3.54 41.46 -7.10
N VAL A 124 -3.02 40.33 -7.58
CA VAL A 124 -3.55 38.99 -7.25
C VAL A 124 -3.38 38.71 -5.76
N LEU A 125 -2.25 39.08 -5.17
CA LEU A 125 -2.03 38.94 -3.72
C LEU A 125 -3.02 39.76 -2.90
N SER A 126 -3.34 41.00 -3.32
CA SER A 126 -4.35 41.83 -2.69
C SER A 126 -5.74 41.19 -2.76
N GLU A 127 -6.13 40.66 -3.91
CA GLU A 127 -7.40 39.94 -4.07
C GLU A 127 -7.46 38.70 -3.17
N VAL A 128 -6.38 37.90 -3.12
CA VAL A 128 -6.25 36.73 -2.24
C VAL A 128 -6.41 37.13 -0.78
N ARG A 129 -5.71 38.18 -0.32
CA ARG A 129 -5.85 38.72 1.04
C ARG A 129 -7.31 39.11 1.31
N SER A 130 -7.96 39.79 0.38
CA SER A 130 -9.36 40.21 0.54
C SER A 130 -10.31 39.02 0.69
N VAL A 131 -10.15 37.96 -0.11
CA VAL A 131 -10.95 36.73 -0.04
C VAL A 131 -10.75 36.01 1.29
N VAL A 132 -9.50 35.88 1.74
CA VAL A 132 -9.19 35.25 3.03
C VAL A 132 -9.77 36.07 4.18
N CYS A 133 -9.53 37.38 4.21
CA CYS A 133 -10.09 38.26 5.24
C CYS A 133 -11.62 38.22 5.29
N ASN A 134 -12.28 38.26 4.12
CA ASN A 134 -13.73 38.15 4.04
C ASN A 134 -14.23 36.80 4.56
N SER A 135 -13.56 35.70 4.23
CA SER A 135 -13.93 34.37 4.75
C SER A 135 -13.74 34.25 6.27
N ILE A 136 -12.71 34.89 6.84
CA ILE A 136 -12.51 34.97 8.29
C ILE A 136 -13.64 35.78 8.94
N LEU A 137 -13.89 37.00 8.46
CA LEU A 137 -14.94 37.88 9.00
C LEU A 137 -16.33 37.27 8.85
N GLN A 138 -16.57 36.56 7.75
CA GLN A 138 -17.82 35.84 7.52
C GLN A 138 -18.09 34.84 8.64
N GLU A 139 -17.13 33.97 8.95
CA GLU A 139 -17.37 32.87 9.90
C GLU A 139 -17.25 33.31 11.37
N HIS A 140 -16.45 34.33 11.67
CA HIS A 140 -16.23 34.82 13.02
C HIS A 140 -17.19 35.93 13.46
N TRP A 141 -17.68 36.76 12.54
CA TRP A 141 -18.48 37.95 12.90
C TRP A 141 -19.84 38.01 12.19
N HIS A 142 -19.87 37.87 10.87
CA HIS A 142 -21.11 38.07 10.10
C HIS A 142 -22.10 36.91 10.23
N ALA A 143 -21.59 35.67 10.30
CA ALA A 143 -22.40 34.49 10.53
C ALA A 143 -22.89 34.50 11.99
N LYS A 144 -24.16 34.84 12.18
CA LYS A 144 -24.83 34.77 13.50
C LYS A 144 -24.99 33.31 13.93
N LYS A 145 -23.95 32.75 14.54
CA LYS A 145 -23.97 31.43 15.15
C LYS A 145 -24.42 31.55 16.61
N GLY A 146 -25.16 30.56 17.10
CA GLY A 146 -25.48 30.45 18.53
C GLY A 146 -24.22 30.21 19.36
N ARG A 147 -24.34 30.29 20.70
CA ARG A 147 -23.22 29.95 21.58
C ARG A 147 -22.78 28.50 21.33
N THR A 148 -21.52 28.34 20.97
CA THR A 148 -20.91 27.05 20.68
C THR A 148 -20.22 26.51 21.93
N PHE A 149 -20.18 25.18 22.07
CA PHE A 149 -19.32 24.57 23.08
C PHE A 149 -17.88 24.59 22.58
N ILE A 150 -16.92 24.78 23.49
CA ILE A 150 -15.48 24.82 23.18
C ILE A 150 -15.05 23.61 22.32
N GLN A 151 -15.58 22.42 22.62
CA GLN A 151 -15.28 21.18 21.88
C GLN A 151 -15.76 21.20 20.41
N LYS A 152 -16.84 21.94 20.12
CA LYS A 152 -17.44 22.05 18.77
C LYS A 152 -16.99 23.31 18.04
N GLU A 153 -16.25 24.19 18.71
CA GLU A 153 -15.82 25.46 18.15
C GLU A 153 -14.99 25.26 16.88
N GLN A 154 -14.06 24.30 16.89
CA GLN A 154 -13.26 23.97 15.72
C GLN A 154 -14.12 23.48 14.55
N GLU A 155 -15.11 22.62 14.82
CA GLU A 155 -16.00 22.10 13.78
C GLU A 155 -16.94 23.17 13.21
N GLN A 156 -17.39 24.10 14.06
CA GLN A 156 -18.38 25.11 13.70
C GLN A 156 -17.78 26.41 13.16
N LEU A 157 -16.53 26.73 13.51
CA LEU A 157 -15.83 27.93 13.04
C LEU A 157 -14.77 27.60 11.99
N VAL A 158 -13.84 26.70 12.29
CA VAL A 158 -12.66 26.45 11.45
C VAL A 158 -13.00 25.66 10.19
N THR A 159 -13.81 24.62 10.30
CA THR A 159 -14.23 23.79 9.14
C THR A 159 -14.94 24.62 8.04
N PRO A 160 -15.98 25.43 8.31
CA PRO A 160 -16.61 26.24 7.27
C PRO A 160 -15.70 27.35 6.77
N PHE A 161 -14.85 27.93 7.62
CA PHE A 161 -13.85 28.91 7.20
C PHE A 161 -12.90 28.33 6.16
N LEU A 162 -12.27 27.18 6.46
CA LEU A 162 -11.35 26.51 5.53
C LEU A 162 -12.05 26.14 4.21
N ARG A 163 -13.29 25.67 4.29
CA ARG A 163 -14.11 25.37 3.11
C ARG A 163 -14.36 26.60 2.24
N ASN A 164 -14.80 27.71 2.82
CA ASN A 164 -15.10 28.94 2.09
C ASN A 164 -13.83 29.58 1.50
N ALA A 165 -12.75 29.62 2.29
CA ALA A 165 -11.45 30.10 1.85
C ALA A 165 -10.92 29.29 0.65
N LEU A 166 -10.94 27.95 0.73
CA LEU A 166 -10.46 27.09 -0.36
C LEU A 166 -11.29 27.21 -1.64
N CYS A 167 -12.62 27.29 -1.51
CA CYS A 167 -13.49 27.54 -2.67
C CYS A 167 -13.18 28.89 -3.33
N GLY A 168 -13.04 29.95 -2.53
CA GLY A 168 -12.72 31.29 -3.02
C GLY A 168 -11.35 31.34 -3.71
N LEU A 169 -10.32 30.80 -3.05
CA LEU A 169 -8.96 30.75 -3.58
C LEU A 169 -8.88 29.93 -4.86
N LYS A 170 -9.54 28.76 -4.92
CA LYS A 170 -9.59 27.95 -6.14
C LYS A 170 -10.17 28.76 -7.31
N ASN A 171 -11.28 29.44 -7.12
CA ASN A 171 -11.97 30.17 -8.19
C ASN A 171 -11.17 31.40 -8.65
N LEU A 172 -10.51 32.09 -7.74
CA LEU A 172 -9.63 33.21 -8.04
C LEU A 172 -8.40 32.74 -8.83
N LEU A 173 -7.70 31.74 -8.30
CA LEU A 173 -6.46 31.20 -8.90
C LEU A 173 -6.72 30.38 -10.17
N ALA A 174 -7.96 30.01 -10.47
CA ALA A 174 -8.31 29.33 -11.73
C ALA A 174 -8.09 30.23 -12.96
N LYS A 175 -8.09 31.57 -12.79
CA LYS A 175 -7.76 32.52 -13.86
C LYS A 175 -6.29 32.44 -14.24
N GLU A 176 -5.42 32.38 -13.24
CA GLU A 176 -3.96 32.30 -13.40
C GLU A 176 -3.49 30.89 -13.76
N ASN A 177 -4.15 29.86 -13.20
CA ASN A 177 -3.79 28.47 -13.41
C ASN A 177 -5.00 27.66 -13.92
N PRO A 178 -5.08 27.38 -15.24
CA PRO A 178 -6.22 26.66 -15.83
C PRO A 178 -6.35 25.22 -15.32
N VAL A 179 -5.27 24.64 -14.79
CA VAL A 179 -5.27 23.29 -14.19
C VAL A 179 -6.22 23.24 -12.98
N LEU A 180 -6.32 24.34 -12.22
CA LEU A 180 -7.24 24.44 -11.09
C LEU A 180 -8.70 24.48 -11.54
N SER A 181 -9.00 25.02 -12.73
CA SER A 181 -10.36 24.99 -13.28
C SER A 181 -10.83 23.55 -13.54
N LEU A 182 -9.94 22.69 -14.05
CA LEU A 182 -10.21 21.27 -14.30
C LEU A 182 -10.14 20.40 -13.04
N SER A 183 -9.67 20.95 -11.93
CA SER A 183 -9.50 20.21 -10.68
C SER A 183 -10.82 19.91 -9.98
N SER A 184 -10.88 18.76 -9.34
CA SER A 184 -11.98 18.39 -8.44
C SER A 184 -11.61 18.69 -6.99
N LEU A 185 -12.47 19.43 -6.30
CA LEU A 185 -12.34 19.73 -4.88
C LEU A 185 -13.29 18.83 -4.10
N ALA A 186 -12.76 17.99 -3.23
CA ALA A 186 -13.53 17.12 -2.34
C ALA A 186 -13.38 17.58 -0.89
N PHE A 187 -14.46 17.48 -0.11
CA PHE A 187 -14.48 17.73 1.32
C PHE A 187 -14.68 16.42 2.07
N ASP A 188 -13.90 16.23 3.13
CA ASP A 188 -13.86 15.02 3.95
C ASP A 188 -13.74 13.69 3.15
N PRO A 189 -12.90 13.61 2.09
CA PRO A 189 -12.72 12.37 1.36
C PRO A 189 -12.05 11.33 2.25
N GLN A 190 -12.42 10.06 2.09
CA GLN A 190 -11.69 8.98 2.73
C GLN A 190 -10.42 8.68 1.94
N VAL A 191 -9.28 8.60 2.61
CA VAL A 191 -8.00 8.21 2.01
C VAL A 191 -7.42 7.06 2.80
N ASN A 192 -7.27 5.91 2.15
CA ASN A 192 -6.78 4.70 2.78
C ASN A 192 -5.57 4.16 2.03
N TYR A 193 -4.58 3.66 2.77
CA TYR A 193 -3.42 3.03 2.17
C TYR A 193 -2.96 1.81 2.97
N TYR A 194 -2.60 0.74 2.26
CA TYR A 194 -2.14 -0.52 2.83
C TYR A 194 -0.78 -0.89 2.27
N TRP A 195 0.19 -1.17 3.15
CA TRP A 195 1.52 -1.58 2.73
C TRP A 195 2.19 -2.49 3.76
N LEU A 196 3.34 -3.04 3.37
CA LEU A 196 4.18 -3.89 4.21
C LEU A 196 5.55 -3.23 4.38
N ARG A 197 6.08 -3.25 5.61
CA ARG A 197 7.41 -2.70 5.90
C ARG A 197 8.08 -3.55 6.99
N GLY A 198 9.19 -4.18 6.64
CA GLY A 198 9.98 -4.98 7.58
C GLY A 198 9.32 -6.32 7.95
N GLU A 199 10.05 -7.10 8.73
CA GLU A 199 9.65 -8.43 9.17
C GLU A 199 9.82 -8.55 10.68
N ARG A 200 9.00 -9.41 11.30
CA ARG A 200 9.14 -9.74 12.71
C ARG A 200 9.02 -11.23 12.93
N THR A 201 9.72 -11.72 13.94
CA THR A 201 9.55 -13.09 14.43
C THR A 201 8.44 -13.10 15.48
N ILE A 202 7.48 -14.02 15.35
CA ILE A 202 6.39 -14.14 16.31
C ILE A 202 6.94 -14.66 17.65
N PRO A 203 6.76 -13.91 18.77
CA PRO A 203 7.35 -14.29 20.05
C PRO A 203 6.62 -15.48 20.69
N GLU A 204 5.29 -15.53 20.59
CA GLU A 204 4.44 -16.48 21.35
C GLU A 204 3.32 -17.10 20.51
N GLY A 205 2.70 -18.16 21.05
CA GLY A 205 1.59 -18.90 20.44
C GLY A 205 2.03 -19.97 19.42
N HIS A 206 1.05 -20.63 18.78
CA HIS A 206 1.31 -21.77 17.87
C HIS A 206 2.16 -21.43 16.62
N ARG A 207 2.33 -20.13 16.31
CA ARG A 207 3.17 -19.64 15.19
C ARG A 207 4.53 -19.11 15.66
N ARG A 208 4.92 -19.37 16.92
CA ARG A 208 6.21 -18.94 17.49
C ARG A 208 7.38 -19.32 16.58
N GLY A 209 8.35 -18.40 16.46
CA GLY A 209 9.55 -18.59 15.65
C GLY A 209 9.35 -18.44 14.14
N ARG A 210 8.11 -18.26 13.66
CA ARG A 210 7.85 -17.99 12.24
C ARG A 210 8.04 -16.50 11.95
N ILE A 211 8.68 -16.22 10.82
CA ILE A 211 8.86 -14.88 10.28
C ILE A 211 7.57 -14.43 9.59
N GLU A 212 7.09 -13.24 9.94
CA GLU A 212 5.90 -12.61 9.37
C GLU A 212 6.20 -11.15 8.99
N PRO A 213 5.78 -10.69 7.79
CA PRO A 213 5.94 -9.29 7.44
C PRO A 213 5.03 -8.41 8.30
N MET A 214 5.52 -7.23 8.68
CA MET A 214 4.70 -6.23 9.36
C MET A 214 3.83 -5.50 8.34
N ARG A 215 2.56 -5.36 8.69
CA ARG A 215 1.52 -4.78 7.83
C ARG A 215 1.03 -3.50 8.47
N PHE A 216 0.82 -2.49 7.65
CA PHE A 216 0.36 -1.18 8.07
C PHE A 216 -0.84 -0.75 7.24
N GLN A 217 -1.75 -0.03 7.88
CA GLN A 217 -2.90 0.59 7.26
C GLN A 217 -3.01 2.02 7.79
N ILE A 218 -3.14 2.99 6.88
CA ILE A 218 -3.61 4.33 7.22
C ILE A 218 -5.05 4.42 6.76
N ASP A 219 -5.90 4.91 7.67
CA ASP A 219 -7.27 5.31 7.37
C ASP A 219 -7.41 6.78 7.77
N ASP A 220 -7.32 7.66 6.77
CA ASP A 220 -7.35 9.12 6.96
C ASP A 220 -8.62 9.74 6.36
N LYS A 221 -8.97 10.89 6.90
CA LYS A 221 -10.06 11.75 6.45
C LYS A 221 -9.56 13.21 6.48
N PRO A 222 -8.80 13.65 5.47
CA PRO A 222 -8.41 15.05 5.35
C PRO A 222 -9.65 15.93 5.19
N HIS A 223 -9.58 17.18 5.64
CA HIS A 223 -10.70 18.11 5.53
C HIS A 223 -11.05 18.44 4.07
N SER A 224 -10.01 18.63 3.25
CA SER A 224 -10.17 18.94 1.83
C SER A 224 -9.06 18.28 1.02
N GLN A 225 -9.37 17.97 -0.23
CA GLN A 225 -8.41 17.41 -1.19
C GLN A 225 -8.69 17.98 -2.57
N ILE A 226 -7.66 18.52 -3.20
CA ILE A 226 -7.69 18.96 -4.61
C ILE A 226 -7.08 17.85 -5.45
N ARG A 227 -7.84 17.33 -6.42
CA ARG A 227 -7.38 16.30 -7.36
C ARG A 227 -7.38 16.87 -8.77
N ILE A 228 -6.25 16.67 -9.44
CA ILE A 228 -5.96 17.17 -10.78
C ILE A 228 -5.79 15.96 -11.71
N PRO A 229 -6.22 16.03 -12.99
CA PRO A 229 -6.06 14.91 -13.93
C PRO A 229 -4.61 14.63 -14.34
N GLN A 230 -3.74 15.63 -14.24
CA GLN A 230 -2.32 15.56 -14.60
C GLN A 230 -1.44 15.39 -13.36
N GLN A 231 -0.36 14.63 -13.49
CA GLN A 231 0.66 14.48 -12.45
C GLN A 231 1.47 15.78 -12.33
N LEU A 232 1.73 16.20 -11.08
CA LEU A 232 2.60 17.35 -10.82
C LEU A 232 4.06 17.03 -11.18
N PRO A 233 4.83 18.03 -11.64
CA PRO A 233 6.25 17.82 -11.94
C PRO A 233 7.01 17.41 -10.68
N GLU A 234 8.00 16.53 -10.85
CA GLU A 234 8.86 16.09 -9.76
C GLU A 234 9.69 17.25 -9.20
N PHE A 235 9.78 17.36 -7.88
CA PHE A 235 10.63 18.37 -7.24
C PHE A 235 12.10 18.02 -7.34
N VAL A 236 12.41 16.75 -7.10
CA VAL A 236 13.76 16.20 -7.07
C VAL A 236 13.75 14.95 -7.96
N PRO A 237 14.77 14.75 -8.82
CA PRO A 237 14.88 13.54 -9.64
C PRO A 237 14.87 12.27 -8.80
N LEU A 238 14.34 11.18 -9.34
CA LEU A 238 14.21 9.89 -8.64
C LEU A 238 15.54 9.33 -8.08
N GLU A 239 16.66 9.58 -8.77
CA GLU A 239 17.99 9.05 -8.41
C GLU A 239 18.83 10.04 -7.58
N ALA A 240 18.26 11.19 -7.19
CA ALA A 240 19.02 12.17 -6.43
C ALA A 240 19.34 11.68 -5.00
N GLU A 241 20.59 11.87 -4.59
CA GLU A 241 21.03 11.59 -3.24
C GLU A 241 20.66 12.74 -2.31
N ILE A 242 19.93 12.43 -1.25
CA ILE A 242 19.51 13.40 -0.24
C ILE A 242 20.31 13.12 1.02
N SER A 243 20.95 14.15 1.59
CA SER A 243 21.81 14.01 2.78
C SER A 243 21.07 13.66 4.07
N ALA A 244 19.73 13.69 4.07
CA ALA A 244 18.94 13.44 5.27
C ALA A 244 18.76 11.94 5.53
N GLU A 245 19.15 11.51 6.72
CA GLU A 245 19.05 10.11 7.13
C GLU A 245 17.63 9.74 7.60
N VAL A 246 17.22 8.52 7.26
CA VAL A 246 15.96 7.95 7.78
C VAL A 246 16.21 7.44 9.19
N PRO A 247 15.45 7.86 10.22
CA PRO A 247 15.61 7.39 11.58
C PRO A 247 15.40 5.87 11.65
N VAL A 248 16.32 5.16 12.32
CA VAL A 248 16.23 3.71 12.50
C VAL A 248 15.74 3.41 13.91
N ILE A 249 14.60 2.70 14.00
CA ILE A 249 14.02 2.31 15.28
C ILE A 249 14.25 0.82 15.50
N THR A 250 14.99 0.51 16.56
CA THR A 250 15.28 -0.87 17.00
C THR A 250 14.15 -1.49 17.81
N LEU A 251 13.25 -0.65 18.32
CA LEU A 251 12.14 -1.04 19.17
C LEU A 251 10.95 -1.58 18.37
N ALA A 252 10.14 -2.41 19.03
CA ALA A 252 8.91 -2.92 18.44
C ALA A 252 7.87 -1.79 18.26
N PRO A 253 7.09 -1.80 17.16
CA PRO A 253 5.99 -0.85 16.95
C PRO A 253 4.93 -0.84 18.06
N ASP A 254 4.87 -1.92 18.84
CA ASP A 254 3.94 -2.09 19.96
C ASP A 254 4.22 -1.14 21.15
N LEU A 255 5.39 -0.48 21.18
CA LEU A 255 5.73 0.51 22.22
C LEU A 255 5.17 1.91 21.93
N LEU A 256 4.85 2.22 20.67
CA LEU A 256 4.01 3.38 20.35
C LEU A 256 2.56 2.99 20.68
N PRO A 257 1.64 3.91 21.03
CA PRO A 257 0.21 3.61 21.16
C PRO A 257 -0.44 3.30 19.80
N LEU A 258 0.08 2.29 19.11
CA LEU A 258 -0.37 1.72 17.84
C LEU A 258 -0.84 0.30 18.10
N PHE A 259 -2.05 0.00 17.65
CA PHE A 259 -2.69 -1.28 17.92
C PHE A 259 -2.87 -2.10 16.64
N LYS A 260 -2.77 -3.42 16.78
CA LYS A 260 -3.04 -4.35 15.70
C LYS A 260 -4.53 -4.63 15.59
N ARG A 261 -5.09 -4.47 14.40
CA ARG A 261 -6.48 -4.82 14.06
C ARG A 261 -6.52 -5.70 12.82
N GLN A 262 -7.63 -6.40 12.60
CA GLN A 262 -7.87 -7.18 11.39
C GLN A 262 -9.23 -6.79 10.83
N TYR A 263 -9.21 -6.26 9.61
CA TYR A 263 -10.36 -5.83 8.83
C TYR A 263 -9.93 -5.72 7.36
N ASP A 264 -10.86 -5.35 6.49
CA ASP A 264 -10.64 -5.20 5.05
C ASP A 264 -9.43 -4.29 4.75
N ASN A 265 -8.60 -4.71 3.79
CA ASN A 265 -7.45 -3.94 3.33
C ASN A 265 -7.92 -2.97 2.24
N ASN A 266 -7.79 -1.67 2.51
CA ASN A 266 -8.30 -0.64 1.62
C ASN A 266 -7.14 0.18 1.05
N ILE A 267 -7.14 0.36 -0.26
CA ILE A 267 -6.29 1.31 -0.99
C ILE A 267 -7.27 2.21 -1.75
N PHE A 268 -7.43 3.44 -1.27
CA PHE A 268 -8.45 4.36 -1.76
C PHE A 268 -7.95 5.81 -1.69
N ILE A 269 -8.16 6.57 -2.76
CA ILE A 269 -7.57 7.90 -2.96
C ILE A 269 -8.58 9.06 -2.86
N GLY A 270 -9.79 8.79 -2.37
CA GLY A 270 -10.87 9.80 -2.24
C GLY A 270 -11.92 9.78 -3.35
N TRP A 271 -11.77 8.96 -4.38
CA TRP A 271 -12.76 8.75 -5.44
C TRP A 271 -12.56 7.38 -6.09
N CYS A 272 -13.66 6.72 -6.44
CA CYS A 272 -13.64 5.42 -7.12
C CYS A 272 -12.93 5.53 -8.46
N VAL A 273 -11.75 4.92 -8.60
CA VAL A 273 -10.97 4.88 -9.86
C VAL A 273 -11.94 4.70 -11.05
N PRO A 274 -12.22 5.76 -11.83
CA PRO A 274 -13.03 5.60 -13.02
C PRO A 274 -12.17 4.84 -14.03
N ILE A 275 -12.85 3.95 -14.74
CA ILE A 275 -12.39 2.88 -15.64
C ILE A 275 -11.45 3.33 -16.79
N TYR A 276 -10.97 4.58 -16.83
CA TYR A 276 -10.30 5.16 -18.00
C TYR A 276 -8.90 5.77 -17.77
N ILE A 277 -8.32 5.77 -16.58
CA ILE A 277 -7.01 6.45 -16.33
C ILE A 277 -5.81 5.46 -16.38
N ILE A 278 -5.95 4.30 -17.01
CA ILE A 278 -4.80 3.40 -17.29
C ILE A 278 -4.81 2.96 -18.75
N LEU A 279 -5.05 3.92 -19.63
CA LEU A 279 -4.64 3.86 -21.02
C LEU A 279 -3.86 5.13 -21.28
N PHE A 280 -2.60 5.17 -20.86
CA PHE A 280 -1.50 5.71 -21.67
C PHE A 280 -0.20 5.16 -21.08
N TYR A 281 0.57 4.55 -21.98
CA TYR A 281 1.90 3.98 -21.74
C TYR A 281 2.90 5.05 -21.30
#